data_AF-H3C0W2-F1
#
_entry.id   AF-H3C0W2-F1
#
_cell.length_a   1.000
_cell.length_b   1.000
_cell.length_c   1.000
_cell.angle_alpha   90.00
_cell.angle_beta   90.00
_cell.angle_gamma   90.00
#
_symmetry.space_group_name_H-M   'P 1'
#
loop_
_entity.id
_entity.type
_entity.pdbx_description
1 polymer ?
#
loop_
_entity_poly.entity_id
_entity_poly.type
_entity_poly.pdbx_seq_one_letter_code
_entity_poly.pdbx_strand_id
1 'polypeptide(L)'
;QDQDRDQDGPQPEEADLRNEVLMFATNCPECNAAASTNMKLVQIPHFKEVIIMATSCDSCGHRTNEVKSGGATEAMGTRISLHVTDVSDMSRDVLKSETCSVAIPELDFELGMAIVGGKFTTLEGLLKDIKELVVSRNPFVCGDSGGADRLQKLAQFGQKLDRIMAGEMDVHLVLDDPAGNSYLQNVYAPEPDPEMSVEKYTRSFQQNEDLGLNDMKTEDY
;
A
#
# COMPACT_ATOMS: atom_id res chain seq x y z
N GLN A 1 0.77 18.16 57.12
CA GLN A 1 0.03 19.17 56.34
C GLN A 1 1.15 19.89 55.61
N ASP A 2 1.51 19.51 54.38
CA ASP A 2 0.70 19.50 53.15
C ASP A 2 1.17 18.35 52.24
N GLN A 3 0.31 17.37 51.94
CA GLN A 3 -0.48 17.23 50.70
C GLN A 3 0.36 17.09 49.42
N ASP A 4 0.83 15.86 49.21
CA ASP A 4 1.05 15.26 47.90
C ASP A 4 -0.19 15.43 47.02
N ARG A 5 0.00 15.93 45.80
CA ARG A 5 -0.97 15.86 44.70
C ARG A 5 -0.25 15.43 43.43
N ASP A 6 0.14 14.16 43.40
CA ASP A 6 0.31 13.45 42.14
C ASP A 6 -1.08 13.24 41.53
N GLN A 7 -1.41 14.03 40.51
CA GLN A 7 -2.53 13.75 39.62
C GLN A 7 -2.01 12.89 38.48
N ASP A 8 -1.79 11.60 38.75
CA ASP A 8 -1.79 10.59 37.69
C ASP A 8 -3.25 10.27 37.38
N GLY A 9 -3.79 10.92 36.35
CA GLY A 9 -5.00 10.43 35.71
C GLY A 9 -4.73 9.05 35.09
N PRO A 10 -5.72 8.16 34.96
CA PRO A 10 -5.50 6.86 34.34
C PRO A 10 -5.01 7.09 32.90
N GLN A 11 -3.75 6.74 32.63
CA GLN A 11 -3.29 6.56 31.26
C GLN A 11 -4.19 5.48 30.64
N PRO A 12 -4.87 5.74 29.52
CA PRO A 12 -5.62 4.68 28.86
C PRO A 12 -4.63 3.55 28.55
N GLU A 13 -4.92 2.35 29.06
CA GLU A 13 -4.08 1.18 28.82
C GLU A 13 -3.95 1.01 27.29
N GLU A 14 -2.72 0.93 26.75
CA GLU A 14 -2.45 0.78 25.30
C GLU A 14 -3.23 -0.37 24.65
N ALA A 15 -3.69 -1.34 25.44
CA ALA A 15 -4.53 -2.45 25.01
C ALA A 15 -5.94 -2.02 24.56
N ASP A 16 -6.49 -0.92 25.08
CA ASP A 16 -7.88 -0.50 24.83
C ASP A 16 -8.02 0.14 23.42
N LEU A 17 -7.02 0.94 23.02
CA LEU A 17 -6.98 1.58 21.69
C LEU A 17 -6.88 0.60 20.52
N ARG A 18 -6.42 -0.64 20.74
CA ARG A 18 -6.25 -1.66 19.69
C ARG A 18 -7.57 -2.26 19.21
N ASN A 19 -8.58 -2.28 20.10
CA ASN A 19 -9.87 -2.88 19.79
C ASN A 19 -10.93 -1.85 19.42
N GLU A 20 -10.69 -0.58 19.73
CA GLU A 20 -11.61 0.51 19.42
C GLU A 20 -11.36 1.12 18.04
N VAL A 21 -12.44 1.52 17.39
CA VAL A 21 -12.38 2.37 16.18
C VAL A 21 -12.46 3.80 16.66
N LEU A 22 -11.38 4.55 16.49
CA LEU A 22 -11.33 5.98 16.80
C LEU A 22 -11.97 6.75 15.64
N MET A 23 -12.85 7.70 15.94
CA MET A 23 -13.48 8.54 14.93
C MET A 23 -13.14 10.00 15.19
N PHE A 24 -12.64 10.70 14.16
CA PHE A 24 -12.40 12.14 14.23
C PHE A 24 -12.96 12.85 13.01
N ALA A 25 -13.31 14.13 13.20
CA ALA A 25 -13.78 14.99 12.11
C ALA A 25 -12.59 15.54 11.31
N THR A 26 -12.72 15.51 9.99
CA THR A 26 -11.75 16.08 9.03
C THR A 26 -12.50 16.77 7.88
N ASN A 27 -11.77 17.37 6.95
CA ASN A 27 -12.33 17.86 5.69
C ASN A 27 -12.14 16.81 4.59
N CYS A 28 -13.14 16.67 3.72
CA CYS A 28 -13.06 15.82 2.55
C CYS A 28 -11.96 16.32 1.60
N PRO A 29 -11.02 15.47 1.16
CA PRO A 29 -9.94 15.89 0.27
C PRO A 29 -10.43 16.32 -1.12
N GLU A 30 -11.65 15.93 -1.50
CA GLU A 30 -12.21 16.23 -2.82
C GLU A 30 -13.09 17.48 -2.85
N CYS A 31 -14.03 17.62 -1.89
CA CYS A 31 -14.98 18.74 -1.87
C CYS A 31 -14.79 19.72 -0.71
N ASN A 32 -13.84 19.45 0.19
CA ASN A 32 -13.54 20.23 1.39
C ASN A 32 -14.73 20.40 2.37
N ALA A 33 -15.81 19.64 2.20
CA ALA A 33 -16.89 19.56 3.17
C ALA A 33 -16.47 18.77 4.42
N ALA A 34 -17.14 18.99 5.55
CA ALA A 34 -16.91 18.20 6.76
C ALA A 34 -17.17 16.71 6.49
N ALA A 35 -16.23 15.86 6.90
CA ALA A 35 -16.27 14.41 6.77
C ALA A 35 -15.75 13.75 8.07
N SER A 36 -16.08 12.49 8.27
CA SER A 36 -15.53 11.69 9.38
C SER A 36 -14.50 10.71 8.86
N THR A 37 -13.38 10.59 9.57
CA THR A 37 -12.37 9.55 9.35
C THR A 37 -12.42 8.56 10.51
N ASN A 38 -12.58 7.29 10.17
CA ASN A 38 -12.44 6.18 11.11
C ASN A 38 -11.00 5.68 11.07
N MET A 39 -10.34 5.66 12.23
CA MET A 39 -9.00 5.16 12.42
C MET A 39 -9.05 3.85 13.21
N LYS A 40 -8.35 2.83 12.72
CA LYS A 40 -8.18 1.57 13.44
C LYS A 40 -6.72 1.14 13.40
N LEU A 41 -6.17 0.85 14.56
CA LEU A 41 -4.90 0.13 14.69
C LEU A 41 -5.15 -1.34 14.36
N VAL A 42 -4.43 -1.87 13.38
CA VAL A 42 -4.54 -3.25 12.93
C VAL A 42 -3.17 -3.88 12.98
N GLN A 43 -3.04 -4.96 13.75
CA GLN A 43 -1.87 -5.82 13.72
C GLN A 43 -2.10 -6.92 12.69
N ILE A 44 -1.41 -6.83 11.55
CA ILE A 44 -1.48 -7.86 10.52
C ILE A 44 -0.62 -9.05 10.99
N PRO A 45 -1.16 -10.28 11.09
CA PRO A 45 -0.39 -11.45 11.48
C PRO A 45 0.85 -11.63 10.61
N HIS A 46 2.00 -11.90 11.23
CA HIS A 46 3.30 -12.02 10.55
C HIS A 46 3.77 -10.74 9.84
N PHE A 47 3.16 -9.60 10.15
CA PHE A 47 3.57 -8.27 9.71
C PHE A 47 3.48 -7.28 10.87
N LYS A 48 3.88 -6.03 10.63
CA LYS A 48 3.87 -4.98 11.64
C LYS A 48 2.49 -4.37 11.84
N GLU A 49 2.41 -3.53 12.87
CA GLU A 49 1.23 -2.73 13.16
C GLU A 49 1.04 -1.63 12.11
N VAL A 50 -0.18 -1.53 11.61
CA VAL A 50 -0.59 -0.53 10.63
C VAL A 50 -1.83 0.21 11.11
N ILE A 51 -1.96 1.46 10.68
CA ILE A 51 -3.07 2.33 10.98
C ILE A 51 -3.91 2.45 9.71
N ILE A 52 -5.14 1.94 9.75
CA ILE A 52 -6.09 2.09 8.65
C ILE A 52 -6.95 3.32 8.95
N MET A 53 -7.01 4.24 8.01
CA MET A 53 -7.82 5.45 8.04
C MET A 53 -8.83 5.42 6.89
N ALA A 54 -10.10 5.28 7.24
CA ALA A 54 -11.20 5.26 6.30
C ALA A 54 -12.00 6.55 6.38
N THR A 55 -11.92 7.40 5.35
CA THR A 55 -12.70 8.63 5.26
C THR A 55 -13.91 8.40 4.37
N SER A 56 -15.10 8.76 4.85
CA SER A 56 -16.34 8.74 4.06
C SER A 56 -16.99 10.11 4.10
N CYS A 57 -17.27 10.69 2.94
CA CYS A 57 -17.94 11.98 2.81
C CYS A 57 -19.39 11.81 2.37
N ASP A 58 -20.33 12.24 3.19
CA ASP A 58 -21.77 12.16 2.89
C ASP A 58 -22.23 13.21 1.85
N SER A 59 -21.45 14.29 1.67
CA SER A 59 -21.79 15.38 0.76
C SER A 59 -21.54 15.05 -0.72
N CYS A 60 -20.39 14.43 -1.03
CA CYS A 60 -20.02 14.09 -2.41
C CYS A 60 -19.91 12.57 -2.68
N GLY A 61 -20.01 11.73 -1.64
CA GLY A 61 -19.88 10.28 -1.75
C GLY A 61 -18.43 9.77 -1.82
N HIS A 62 -17.43 10.65 -1.69
CA HIS A 62 -16.02 10.26 -1.69
C HIS A 62 -15.70 9.28 -0.54
N ARG A 63 -14.98 8.21 -0.87
CA ARG A 63 -14.50 7.21 0.10
C ARG A 63 -13.04 6.89 -0.18
N THR A 64 -12.22 6.90 0.87
CA THR A 64 -10.81 6.50 0.80
C THR A 64 -10.45 5.61 1.98
N ASN A 65 -9.57 4.65 1.76
CA ASN A 65 -8.97 3.78 2.77
C ASN A 65 -7.45 3.94 2.67
N GLU A 66 -6.90 4.81 3.49
CA GLU A 66 -5.47 5.04 3.60
C GLU A 66 -4.88 4.13 4.67
N VAL A 67 -3.72 3.57 4.42
CA VAL A 67 -2.99 2.76 5.39
C VAL A 67 -1.62 3.36 5.62
N LYS A 68 -1.33 3.65 6.88
CA LYS A 68 -0.05 4.18 7.33
C LYS A 68 0.63 3.17 8.23
N SER A 69 1.95 3.14 8.20
CA SER A 69 2.71 2.34 9.17
C SER A 69 2.61 2.99 10.55
N GLY A 70 2.31 2.20 11.58
CA GLY A 70 2.24 2.71 12.96
C GLY A 70 3.61 2.90 13.61
N GLY A 71 4.66 2.32 13.02
CA GLY A 71 6.04 2.39 13.51
C GLY A 71 6.96 3.26 12.67
N ALA A 72 8.20 3.38 13.14
CA ALA A 72 9.28 4.02 12.41
C ALA A 72 9.58 3.31 11.07
N THR A 73 10.16 4.06 10.12
CA THR A 73 10.68 3.48 8.88
C THR A 73 11.67 2.36 9.18
N GLU A 74 11.56 1.23 8.47
CA GLU A 74 12.46 0.10 8.69
C GLU A 74 13.93 0.47 8.44
N ALA A 75 14.85 -0.28 9.05
CA ALA A 75 16.28 -0.11 8.80
C ALA A 75 16.69 -0.52 7.38
N MET A 76 15.94 -1.45 6.78
CA MET A 76 16.21 -2.04 5.46
C MET A 76 15.00 -1.91 4.54
N GLY A 77 15.28 -1.80 3.24
CA GLY A 77 14.25 -1.97 2.21
C GLY A 77 13.86 -3.44 2.09
N THR A 78 12.66 -3.69 1.58
CA THR A 78 12.13 -5.03 1.36
C THR A 78 11.65 -5.17 -0.06
N ARG A 79 12.11 -6.21 -0.75
CA ARG A 79 11.62 -6.64 -2.06
C ARG A 79 10.91 -7.96 -1.90
N ILE A 80 9.64 -8.02 -2.30
CA ILE A 80 8.82 -9.22 -2.30
C ILE A 80 8.56 -9.60 -3.74
N SER A 81 8.89 -10.83 -4.13
CA SER A 81 8.57 -11.37 -5.45
C SER A 81 7.63 -12.55 -5.29
N LEU A 82 6.48 -12.53 -5.97
CA LEU A 82 5.52 -13.62 -6.01
C LEU A 82 5.38 -14.10 -7.46
N HIS A 83 5.60 -15.38 -7.68
CA HIS A 83 5.22 -16.04 -8.91
C HIS A 83 3.74 -16.44 -8.82
N VAL A 84 2.91 -15.73 -9.58
CA VAL A 84 1.46 -15.95 -9.64
C VAL A 84 1.21 -17.14 -10.55
N THR A 85 0.67 -18.22 -10.01
CA THR A 85 0.46 -19.49 -10.73
C THR A 85 -0.97 -19.98 -10.69
N ASP A 86 -1.77 -19.50 -9.73
CA ASP A 86 -3.15 -19.96 -9.56
C ASP A 86 -4.11 -18.79 -9.31
N VAL A 87 -5.39 -18.98 -9.68
CA VAL A 87 -6.44 -17.99 -9.44
C VAL A 87 -6.62 -17.70 -7.94
N SER A 88 -6.32 -18.66 -7.06
CA SER A 88 -6.34 -18.46 -5.61
C SER A 88 -5.35 -17.38 -5.14
N ASP A 89 -4.26 -17.12 -5.87
CA ASP A 89 -3.32 -16.05 -5.55
C ASP A 89 -3.98 -14.67 -5.61
N MET A 90 -5.05 -14.50 -6.41
CA MET A 90 -5.81 -13.25 -6.51
C MET A 90 -6.45 -12.82 -5.18
N SER A 91 -6.69 -13.77 -4.29
CA SER A 91 -7.29 -13.55 -2.97
C SER A 91 -6.29 -13.13 -1.88
N ARG A 92 -4.98 -13.13 -2.17
CA ARG A 92 -3.95 -12.76 -1.21
C ARG A 92 -4.09 -11.30 -0.80
N ASP A 93 -4.00 -11.06 0.51
CA ASP A 93 -3.96 -9.70 1.05
C ASP A 93 -2.64 -9.00 0.68
N VAL A 94 -2.75 -7.74 0.25
CA VAL A 94 -1.66 -6.87 -0.17
C VAL A 94 -1.79 -5.52 0.52
N LEU A 95 -0.74 -5.12 1.21
CA LEU A 95 -0.54 -3.74 1.62
C LEU A 95 0.50 -3.11 0.71
N LYS A 96 0.08 -2.17 -0.14
CA LYS A 96 1.00 -1.36 -0.92
C LYS A 96 1.22 -0.04 -0.21
N SER A 97 2.43 0.21 0.27
CA SER A 97 2.79 1.52 0.85
C SER A 97 2.93 2.59 -0.25
N GLU A 98 3.00 3.86 0.17
CA GLU A 98 3.30 4.97 -0.75
C GLU A 98 4.72 4.90 -1.31
N THR A 99 5.67 4.29 -0.60
CA THR A 99 7.06 4.17 -1.04
C THR A 99 7.32 2.91 -1.86
N CYS A 100 6.30 2.06 -2.06
CA CYS A 100 6.42 0.83 -2.82
C CYS A 100 6.22 1.05 -4.32
N SER A 101 7.14 0.54 -5.13
CA SER A 101 6.91 0.30 -6.55
C SER A 101 6.38 -1.13 -6.79
N VAL A 102 5.65 -1.31 -7.88
CA VAL A 102 5.14 -2.62 -8.33
C VAL A 102 5.67 -2.87 -9.73
N ALA A 103 6.24 -4.04 -9.99
CA ALA A 103 6.67 -4.44 -11.32
C ALA A 103 6.10 -5.80 -11.73
N ILE A 104 5.83 -5.93 -13.04
CA ILE A 104 5.47 -7.20 -13.68
C ILE A 104 6.44 -7.38 -14.86
N PRO A 105 7.58 -8.08 -14.67
CA PRO A 105 8.65 -8.18 -15.67
C PRO A 105 8.19 -8.76 -17.01
N GLU A 106 7.29 -9.75 -17.03
CA GLU A 106 6.77 -10.38 -18.25
C GLU A 106 5.93 -9.42 -19.12
N LEU A 107 5.46 -8.32 -18.53
CA LEU A 107 4.71 -7.28 -19.21
C LEU A 107 5.57 -6.04 -19.51
N ASP A 108 6.86 -6.04 -19.16
CA ASP A 108 7.72 -4.85 -19.14
C ASP A 108 7.05 -3.67 -18.43
N PHE A 109 6.35 -3.97 -17.33
CA PHE A 109 5.53 -3.01 -16.61
C PHE A 109 6.13 -2.66 -15.25
N GLU A 110 6.19 -1.36 -14.96
CA GLU A 110 6.58 -0.82 -13.67
C GLU A 110 5.63 0.31 -13.28
N LEU A 111 5.12 0.24 -12.05
CA LEU A 111 4.32 1.25 -11.40
C LEU A 111 5.21 1.94 -10.36
N GLY A 112 5.45 3.23 -10.56
CA GLY A 112 6.27 4.03 -9.65
C GLY A 112 5.68 4.15 -8.24
N MET A 113 6.50 4.65 -7.32
CA MET A 113 6.11 5.01 -5.96
C MET A 113 4.96 6.05 -5.98
N ALA A 114 4.21 6.12 -4.88
CA ALA A 114 3.01 6.93 -4.64
C ALA A 114 1.77 6.58 -5.48
N ILE A 115 1.94 5.93 -6.63
CA ILE A 115 0.84 5.56 -7.50
C ILE A 115 0.12 4.33 -6.92
N VAL A 116 -1.18 4.45 -6.68
CA VAL A 116 -2.01 3.41 -5.99
C VAL A 116 -1.40 3.02 -4.63
N GLY A 117 -0.68 3.96 -3.98
CA GLY A 117 -0.05 3.74 -2.67
C GLY A 117 -1.01 3.89 -1.50
N GLY A 118 -0.57 3.45 -0.32
CA GLY A 118 -1.29 3.61 0.94
C GLY A 118 -2.58 2.79 1.02
N LYS A 119 -2.67 1.65 0.30
CA LYS A 119 -3.90 0.87 0.19
C LYS A 119 -3.69 -0.55 0.70
N PHE A 120 -4.63 -1.03 1.50
CA PHE A 120 -4.80 -2.44 1.83
C PHE A 120 -5.91 -3.03 0.96
N THR A 121 -5.58 -4.05 0.18
CA THR A 121 -6.44 -4.64 -0.85
C THR A 121 -6.06 -6.11 -1.06
N THR A 122 -6.77 -6.83 -1.90
CA THR A 122 -6.29 -8.11 -2.44
C THR A 122 -5.41 -7.90 -3.67
N LEU A 123 -4.67 -8.94 -4.08
CA LEU A 123 -3.89 -8.94 -5.31
C LEU A 123 -4.76 -8.61 -6.54
N GLU A 124 -5.96 -9.20 -6.61
CA GLU A 124 -6.95 -8.88 -7.64
C GLU A 124 -7.30 -7.38 -7.66
N GLY A 125 -7.56 -6.80 -6.48
CA GLY A 125 -7.90 -5.39 -6.37
C GLY A 125 -6.77 -4.47 -6.83
N LEU A 126 -5.52 -4.80 -6.51
CA LEU A 126 -4.36 -4.07 -6.98
C LEU A 126 -4.23 -4.12 -8.51
N LEU A 127 -4.39 -5.29 -9.12
CA LEU A 127 -4.33 -5.45 -10.59
C LEU A 127 -5.48 -4.72 -11.29
N LYS A 128 -6.68 -4.70 -10.71
CA LYS A 128 -7.82 -3.92 -11.21
C LYS A 128 -7.54 -2.42 -11.18
N ASP A 129 -6.98 -1.91 -10.07
CA ASP A 129 -6.61 -0.49 -9.96
C ASP A 129 -5.54 -0.11 -11.00
N ILE A 130 -4.52 -0.97 -11.19
CA ILE A 130 -3.49 -0.79 -12.20
C ILE A 130 -4.13 -0.72 -13.60
N LYS A 131 -5.06 -1.65 -13.89
CA LYS A 131 -5.78 -1.66 -15.17
C LYS A 131 -6.60 -0.37 -15.36
N GLU A 132 -7.36 0.06 -14.35
CA GLU A 132 -8.15 1.30 -14.44
C GLU A 132 -7.25 2.51 -14.70
N LEU A 133 -6.13 2.62 -13.98
CA LEU A 133 -5.19 3.72 -14.12
C LEU A 133 -4.58 3.77 -15.53
N VAL A 134 -4.08 2.64 -16.01
CA VAL A 134 -3.31 2.56 -17.26
C VAL A 134 -4.21 2.57 -18.50
N VAL A 135 -5.40 1.99 -18.43
CA VAL A 135 -6.31 1.83 -19.58
C VAL A 135 -7.40 2.91 -19.59
N SER A 136 -8.05 3.17 -18.45
CA SER A 136 -9.25 4.03 -18.40
C SER A 136 -8.94 5.48 -18.11
N ARG A 137 -7.94 5.77 -17.27
CA ARG A 137 -7.58 7.14 -16.85
C ARG A 137 -6.38 7.73 -17.58
N ASN A 138 -5.87 7.07 -18.61
CA ASN A 138 -4.66 7.49 -19.29
C ASN A 138 -4.90 8.74 -20.16
N PRO A 139 -4.43 9.93 -19.74
CA PRO A 139 -4.73 11.19 -20.44
C PRO A 139 -4.13 11.24 -21.85
N PHE A 140 -3.11 10.42 -22.10
CA PHE A 140 -2.42 10.32 -23.38
C PHE A 140 -3.22 9.58 -24.47
N VAL A 141 -4.41 9.07 -24.13
CA VAL A 141 -5.39 8.56 -25.10
C VAL A 141 -6.19 9.69 -25.76
N CYS A 142 -6.26 10.88 -25.14
CA CYS A 142 -7.03 12.04 -25.60
C CYS A 142 -6.19 13.08 -26.37
N GLY A 143 -5.28 12.62 -27.24
CA GLY A 143 -4.58 13.46 -28.20
C GLY A 143 -4.81 12.97 -29.62
N ASP A 144 -5.19 13.88 -30.52
CA ASP A 144 -5.31 13.69 -31.97
C ASP A 144 -3.99 13.27 -32.67
N SER A 145 -2.87 13.34 -31.95
CA SER A 145 -1.55 12.83 -32.36
C SER A 145 -1.20 11.45 -31.78
N GLY A 146 -2.09 10.83 -31.00
CA GLY A 146 -1.91 9.50 -30.43
C GLY A 146 -2.08 8.42 -31.50
N GLY A 147 -0.97 7.94 -32.07
CA GLY A 147 -1.00 6.88 -33.09
C GLY A 147 -1.78 5.65 -32.63
N ALA A 148 -2.64 5.11 -33.50
CA ALA A 148 -3.47 3.93 -33.24
C ALA A 148 -2.70 2.74 -32.63
N ASP A 149 -1.39 2.64 -32.91
CA ASP A 149 -0.46 1.67 -32.34
C ASP A 149 -0.36 1.74 -30.81
N ARG A 150 -0.36 2.94 -30.22
CA ARG A 150 -0.30 3.11 -28.75
C ARG A 150 -1.59 2.65 -28.08
N LEU A 151 -2.73 2.94 -28.69
CA LEU A 151 -4.04 2.51 -28.20
C LEU A 151 -4.18 0.99 -28.25
N GLN A 152 -3.68 0.38 -29.32
CA GLN A 152 -3.64 -1.06 -29.47
C GLN A 152 -2.74 -1.73 -28.41
N LYS A 153 -1.56 -1.16 -28.13
CA LYS A 153 -0.66 -1.66 -27.06
C LYS A 153 -1.29 -1.57 -25.67
N LEU A 154 -1.98 -0.47 -25.36
CA LEU A 154 -2.71 -0.31 -24.09
C LEU A 154 -3.85 -1.33 -23.97
N ALA A 155 -4.61 -1.56 -25.06
CA ALA A 155 -5.66 -2.57 -25.07
C ALA A 155 -5.09 -3.99 -24.90
N GLN A 156 -3.96 -4.30 -25.54
CA GLN A 156 -3.27 -5.57 -25.36
C GLN A 156 -2.76 -5.76 -23.93
N PHE A 157 -2.20 -4.71 -23.32
CA PHE A 157 -1.79 -4.74 -21.92
C PHE A 157 -2.97 -5.02 -20.98
N GLY A 158 -4.10 -4.33 -21.19
CA GLY A 158 -5.34 -4.59 -20.44
C GLY A 158 -5.83 -6.03 -20.58
N GLN A 159 -5.77 -6.61 -21.79
CA GLN A 159 -6.11 -8.03 -22.00
C GLN A 159 -5.15 -8.99 -21.30
N LYS A 160 -3.85 -8.69 -21.25
CA LYS A 160 -2.87 -9.50 -20.53
C LYS A 160 -3.16 -9.47 -19.01
N LEU A 161 -3.48 -8.31 -18.45
CA LEU A 161 -3.91 -8.21 -17.05
C LEU A 161 -5.17 -9.04 -16.77
N ASP A 162 -6.14 -9.05 -17.69
CA ASP A 162 -7.35 -9.88 -17.54
C ASP A 162 -7.02 -11.38 -17.52
N ARG A 163 -6.07 -11.82 -18.35
CA ARG A 163 -5.62 -13.22 -18.35
C ARG A 163 -4.91 -13.61 -17.05
N ILE A 164 -4.09 -12.71 -16.50
CA ILE A 164 -3.45 -12.93 -15.20
C ILE A 164 -4.50 -13.05 -14.09
N MET A 165 -5.48 -12.15 -14.06
CA MET A 165 -6.59 -12.22 -13.08
C MET A 165 -7.46 -13.47 -13.25
N ALA A 166 -7.56 -14.02 -14.46
CA ALA A 166 -8.25 -15.27 -14.75
C ALA A 166 -7.42 -16.53 -14.49
N GLY A 167 -6.13 -16.39 -14.11
CA GLY A 167 -5.20 -17.51 -13.93
C GLY A 167 -4.84 -18.23 -15.23
N GLU A 168 -4.95 -17.55 -16.37
CA GLU A 168 -4.59 -18.09 -17.69
C GLU A 168 -3.13 -17.77 -18.08
N MET A 169 -2.43 -16.97 -17.27
CA MET A 169 -1.07 -16.52 -17.53
C MET A 169 -0.27 -16.36 -16.24
N ASP A 170 0.80 -17.13 -16.14
CA ASP A 170 1.74 -17.06 -15.02
C ASP A 170 2.67 -15.85 -15.18
N VAL A 171 2.88 -15.11 -14.08
CA VAL A 171 3.71 -13.90 -14.07
C VAL A 171 4.40 -13.71 -12.73
N HIS A 172 5.48 -12.94 -12.71
CA HIS A 172 6.09 -12.48 -11.46
C HIS A 172 5.58 -11.09 -11.09
N LEU A 173 5.01 -10.97 -9.90
CA LEU A 173 4.71 -9.68 -9.28
C LEU A 173 5.83 -9.33 -8.30
N VAL A 174 6.45 -8.18 -8.51
CA VAL A 174 7.51 -7.68 -7.63
C VAL A 174 7.03 -6.42 -6.93
N LEU A 175 7.01 -6.43 -5.60
CA LEU A 175 6.80 -5.27 -4.74
C LEU A 175 8.16 -4.86 -4.19
N ASP A 176 8.61 -3.64 -4.49
CA ASP A 176 9.87 -3.11 -3.98
C ASP A 176 9.60 -1.87 -3.12
N ASP A 177 9.82 -1.99 -1.82
CA ASP A 177 9.57 -0.93 -0.85
C ASP A 177 10.84 -0.58 -0.05
N PRO A 178 11.49 0.56 -0.36
CA PRO A 178 12.65 1.04 0.38
C PRO A 178 12.36 1.32 1.85
N ALA A 179 11.11 1.62 2.22
CA ALA A 179 10.71 1.87 3.60
C ALA A 179 10.35 0.59 4.37
N GLY A 180 10.24 -0.56 3.68
CA GLY A 180 9.84 -1.84 4.28
C GLY A 180 8.43 -1.82 4.87
N ASN A 181 7.53 -1.01 4.31
CA ASN A 181 6.18 -0.75 4.81
C ASN A 181 5.08 -1.49 4.01
N SER A 182 5.47 -2.37 3.09
CA SER A 182 4.56 -3.14 2.25
C SER A 182 4.50 -4.59 2.66
N TYR A 183 3.36 -5.22 2.37
CA TYR A 183 3.05 -6.59 2.75
C TYR A 183 2.38 -7.32 1.60
N LEU A 184 2.70 -8.60 1.48
CA LEU A 184 2.01 -9.55 0.62
C LEU A 184 1.79 -10.84 1.42
N GLN A 185 0.56 -11.33 1.44
CA GLN A 185 0.18 -12.48 2.24
C GLN A 185 0.86 -13.77 1.76
N ASN A 186 1.59 -14.40 2.68
CA ASN A 186 2.00 -15.79 2.55
C ASN A 186 0.85 -16.70 3.03
N VAL A 187 0.20 -17.39 2.08
CA VAL A 187 -0.93 -18.29 2.37
C VAL A 187 -0.50 -19.59 3.06
N TYR A 188 0.80 -19.91 3.03
CA TYR A 188 1.40 -21.08 3.68
C TYR A 188 1.97 -20.77 5.06
N ALA A 189 1.86 -19.52 5.56
CA ALA A 189 2.45 -19.15 6.84
C ALA A 189 1.97 -20.07 7.99
N PRO A 190 2.85 -20.47 8.92
CA PRO A 190 4.24 -20.02 9.10
C PRO A 190 5.28 -20.67 8.17
N GLU A 191 4.91 -21.67 7.37
CA GLU A 191 5.77 -22.29 6.38
C GLU A 191 6.11 -21.31 5.23
N PRO A 192 7.31 -21.41 4.63
CA PRO A 192 7.67 -20.60 3.49
C PRO A 192 6.81 -20.96 2.27
N ASP A 193 6.32 -19.94 1.58
CA ASP A 193 5.67 -20.10 0.28
C ASP A 193 6.73 -20.49 -0.76
N PRO A 194 6.56 -21.59 -1.51
CA PRO A 194 7.51 -21.97 -2.55
C PRO A 194 7.58 -20.96 -3.72
N GLU A 195 6.52 -20.21 -3.96
CA GLU A 195 6.40 -19.26 -5.08
C GLU A 195 6.63 -17.81 -4.65
N MET A 196 6.91 -17.55 -3.37
CA MET A 196 7.21 -16.20 -2.86
C MET A 196 8.62 -16.11 -2.28
N SER A 197 9.36 -15.08 -2.67
CA SER A 197 10.62 -14.68 -2.05
C SER A 197 10.52 -13.30 -1.40
N VAL A 198 11.15 -13.15 -0.24
CA VAL A 198 11.25 -11.87 0.47
C VAL A 198 12.73 -11.58 0.72
N GLU A 199 13.24 -10.54 0.07
CA GLU A 199 14.62 -10.11 0.16
C GLU A 199 14.70 -8.77 0.91
N LYS A 200 15.53 -8.71 1.95
CA LYS A 200 15.86 -7.45 2.61
C LYS A 200 17.15 -6.90 2.03
N TYR A 201 17.17 -5.60 1.76
CA TYR A 201 18.33 -4.94 1.17
C TYR A 201 18.68 -3.63 1.88
N THR A 202 19.96 -3.26 1.84
CA THR A 202 20.42 -1.96 2.30
C THR A 202 20.05 -0.90 1.28
N ARG A 203 19.30 0.12 1.71
CA ARG A 203 18.91 1.25 0.88
C ARG A 203 20.13 1.94 0.26
N SER A 204 19.98 2.35 -0.99
CA SER A 204 20.93 3.26 -1.62
C SER A 204 20.86 4.66 -1.02
N PHE A 205 21.89 5.48 -1.27
CA PHE A 205 21.91 6.89 -0.84
C PHE A 205 20.69 7.67 -1.35
N GLN A 206 20.31 7.47 -2.62
CA GLN A 206 19.13 8.13 -3.20
C GLN A 206 17.83 7.69 -2.54
N GLN A 207 17.68 6.40 -2.24
CA GLN A 207 16.50 5.91 -1.52
C GLN A 207 16.41 6.50 -0.11
N ASN A 208 17.53 6.70 0.58
CA ASN A 208 17.52 7.39 1.86
C ASN A 208 17.19 8.88 1.72
N GLU A 209 17.61 9.52 0.63
CA GLU A 209 17.28 10.91 0.34
C GLU A 209 15.78 11.08 0.08
N ASP A 210 15.20 10.22 -0.76
CA ASP A 210 13.77 10.23 -1.09
C ASP A 210 12.90 9.98 0.15
N LEU A 211 13.42 9.23 1.13
CA LEU A 211 12.78 8.99 2.43
C LEU A 211 13.09 10.07 3.49
N GLY A 212 13.94 11.05 3.19
CA GLY A 212 14.36 12.10 4.13
C GLY A 212 15.22 11.60 5.30
N LEU A 213 15.89 10.46 5.13
CA LEU A 213 16.67 9.80 6.19
C LEU A 213 18.12 10.29 6.28
N ASN A 214 18.68 10.83 5.20
CA ASN A 214 20.10 11.25 5.17
C ASN A 214 20.38 12.41 6.14
N ASP A 215 19.42 13.32 6.32
CA ASP A 215 19.56 14.50 7.20
C ASP A 215 19.02 14.26 8.62
N MET A 216 18.56 13.04 8.92
CA MET A 216 17.94 12.72 10.21
C MET A 216 19.02 12.54 11.28
N LYS A 217 19.19 13.55 12.15
CA LYS A 217 20.06 13.46 13.33
C LYS A 217 19.31 12.78 14.47
N THR A 218 19.79 11.61 14.89
CA THR A 218 19.18 10.81 15.98
C THR A 218 20.02 10.81 17.26
N GLU A 219 21.13 11.54 17.28
CA GLU A 219 22.02 11.68 18.44
C GLU A 219 21.89 13.10 19.05
N ASP A 220 22.08 13.21 20.38
CA ASP A 220 22.00 14.44 21.20
C ASP A 220 20.61 15.10 21.36
N TYR A 221 19.58 14.30 21.69
CA TYR A 221 18.28 14.80 22.20
C TYR A 221 18.11 14.59 23.70
#